data_AF-A0A4S8JVZ6-F1
#
_entry.id   AF-A0A4S8JVZ6-F1
#
_cell.length_a   1.000
_cell.length_b   1.000
_cell.length_c   1.000
_cell.angle_alpha   90.00
_cell.angle_beta   90.00
_cell.angle_gamma   90.00
#
_symmetry.space_group_name_H-M   'P 1'
#
loop_
_entity.id
_entity.type
_entity.pdbx_description
1 polymer ?
#
loop_
_entity_poly.entity_id
_entity_poly.type
_entity_poly.pdbx_seq_one_letter_code
_entity_poly.pdbx_strand_id
1 'polypeptide(L)'
;MVRAPCCEKMGLKKGPWTPEEDQVLVDYIHRYGHANWRALPKQAGLLRCGKSCRLRWVNYLRPDIKRGNFTREEQETIIRLHGMLGNR
;
A
#
# COMPACT_ATOMS: atom_id res chain seq x y z
N MET A 1 -6.28 -12.95 -24.18
CA MET A 1 -5.29 -12.00 -23.60
C MET A 1 -4.85 -12.50 -22.24
N VAL A 2 -3.66 -13.09 -22.12
CA VAL A 2 -3.12 -13.53 -20.82
C VAL A 2 -2.65 -12.31 -20.05
N ARG A 3 -3.13 -12.11 -18.81
CA ARG A 3 -2.62 -11.04 -17.94
C ARG A 3 -1.12 -11.22 -17.77
N ALA A 4 -0.35 -10.26 -18.28
CA ALA A 4 1.10 -10.28 -18.10
C ALA A 4 1.43 -10.39 -16.59
N PRO A 5 2.41 -11.21 -16.21
CA PRO A 5 2.73 -11.46 -14.81
C PRO A 5 3.00 -10.15 -14.07
N CYS A 6 2.54 -10.08 -12.82
CA CYS A 6 2.61 -8.89 -11.98
C CYS A 6 4.07 -8.38 -11.84
N CYS A 7 5.05 -9.26 -11.95
CA CYS A 7 6.48 -8.96 -11.83
C CYS A 7 7.33 -10.00 -12.56
N GLU A 8 8.46 -9.58 -13.13
CA GLU A 8 9.53 -10.47 -13.57
C GLU A 8 10.28 -10.97 -12.33
N LYS A 9 10.50 -12.29 -12.21
CA LYS A 9 10.90 -12.95 -10.95
C LYS A 9 12.37 -12.70 -10.53
N MET A 10 13.16 -11.97 -11.30
CA MET A 10 14.60 -11.81 -11.02
C MET A 10 14.86 -10.63 -10.07
N GLY A 11 15.46 -10.90 -8.91
CA GLY A 11 16.03 -9.87 -8.01
C GLY A 11 15.06 -9.13 -7.08
N LEU A 12 13.76 -9.48 -7.05
CA LEU A 12 12.80 -8.80 -6.18
C LEU A 12 12.99 -9.16 -4.70
N LYS A 13 13.12 -8.14 -3.85
CA LYS A 13 13.17 -8.30 -2.39
C LYS A 13 11.80 -8.73 -1.86
N LYS A 14 11.76 -9.86 -1.16
CA LYS A 14 10.55 -10.41 -0.49
C LYS A 14 10.53 -10.22 1.02
N GLY A 15 11.54 -9.56 1.59
CA GLY A 15 11.70 -9.32 3.02
C GLY A 15 10.93 -8.10 3.54
N PRO A 16 11.12 -7.73 4.82
CA PRO A 16 10.55 -6.51 5.40
C PRO A 16 11.00 -5.27 4.62
N TRP A 17 10.18 -4.22 4.65
CA TRP A 17 10.55 -2.91 4.10
C TRP A 17 11.56 -2.23 5.01
N THR A 18 12.61 -1.67 4.42
CA THR A 18 13.56 -0.83 5.17
C THR A 18 13.10 0.64 5.16
N PRO A 19 13.55 1.46 6.13
CA PRO A 19 13.22 2.88 6.15
C PRO A 19 13.63 3.62 4.87
N GLU A 20 14.73 3.21 4.24
CA GLU A 20 15.22 3.79 2.98
C GLU A 20 14.28 3.47 1.83
N GLU A 21 13.78 2.23 1.74
CA GLU A 21 12.78 1.85 0.74
C GLU A 21 11.47 2.62 0.95
N ASP A 22 11.06 2.81 2.21
CA ASP A 22 9.87 3.60 2.55
C ASP A 22 10.03 5.05 2.10
N GLN A 23 11.19 5.67 2.38
CA GLN A 23 11.46 7.05 1.99
C GLN A 23 11.41 7.22 0.46
N VAL A 24 12.06 6.33 -0.28
CA VAL A 24 12.01 6.34 -1.75
C VAL A 24 10.57 6.22 -2.28
N LEU A 25 9.76 5.34 -1.67
CA LEU A 25 8.36 5.18 -2.04
C LEU A 25 7.54 6.45 -1.75
N VAL A 26 7.73 7.04 -0.56
CA VAL A 26 7.05 8.28 -0.14
C VAL A 26 7.40 9.43 -1.08
N ASP A 27 8.69 9.66 -1.33
CA ASP A 27 9.19 10.76 -2.16
C ASP A 27 8.68 10.65 -3.59
N TYR A 28 8.70 9.43 -4.16
CA TYR A 28 8.17 9.19 -5.49
C TYR A 28 6.67 9.52 -5.56
N ILE A 29 5.89 9.07 -4.58
CA ILE A 29 4.44 9.29 -4.55
C ILE A 29 4.11 10.76 -4.34
N HIS A 30 4.82 11.48 -3.47
CA HIS A 30 4.62 12.92 -3.29
C HIS A 30 4.93 13.71 -4.56
N ARG A 31 5.94 13.29 -5.34
CA ARG A 31 6.34 14.00 -6.56
C ARG A 31 5.48 13.67 -7.78
N TYR A 32 5.12 12.40 -7.96
CA TYR A 32 4.50 11.90 -9.20
C TYR A 32 3.12 11.26 -9.00
N GLY A 33 2.68 11.11 -7.76
CA GLY A 33 1.48 10.34 -7.43
C GLY A 33 1.67 8.83 -7.59
N HIS A 34 0.55 8.10 -7.55
CA HIS A 34 0.52 6.64 -7.58
C HIS A 34 -0.52 6.08 -8.55
N ALA A 35 -0.69 6.70 -9.72
CA ALA A 35 -1.69 6.30 -10.71
C ALA A 35 -1.47 4.88 -11.27
N ASN A 36 -0.21 4.43 -11.36
CA ASN A 36 0.14 3.11 -11.89
C ASN A 36 1.12 2.36 -10.99
N TRP A 37 0.57 1.58 -10.06
CA TRP A 37 1.37 0.74 -9.15
C TRP A 37 2.27 -0.27 -9.85
N ARG A 38 1.95 -0.71 -11.07
CA ARG A 38 2.77 -1.71 -11.78
C ARG A 38 4.08 -1.12 -12.29
N ALA A 39 4.04 0.10 -12.79
CA ALA A 39 5.22 0.80 -13.31
C ALA A 39 6.03 1.50 -12.20
N LEU A 40 5.34 1.93 -11.13
CA LEU A 40 5.91 2.71 -10.04
C LEU A 40 7.23 2.16 -9.48
N PRO A 41 7.38 0.86 -9.13
CA PRO A 41 8.61 0.39 -8.50
C PRO A 41 9.83 0.57 -9.40
N LYS A 42 9.69 0.28 -10.71
CA LYS A 42 10.78 0.47 -11.67
C LYS A 42 11.14 1.94 -11.84
N GLN A 43 10.14 2.82 -11.86
CA GLN A 43 10.34 4.26 -12.00
C GLN A 43 10.93 4.90 -10.73
N ALA A 44 10.58 4.36 -9.56
CA ALA A 44 11.10 4.78 -8.25
C ALA A 44 12.47 4.17 -7.93
N GLY A 45 12.99 3.24 -8.76
CA GLY A 45 14.24 2.52 -8.47
C GLY A 45 14.12 1.48 -7.34
N LEU A 46 12.91 1.04 -7.02
CA LEU A 46 12.64 0.04 -5.98
C LEU A 46 12.70 -1.38 -6.53
N LEU A 47 13.42 -2.26 -5.84
CA LEU A 47 13.45 -3.70 -6.10
C LEU A 47 12.26 -4.43 -5.47
N ARG A 48 11.06 -3.86 -5.64
CA ARG A 48 9.78 -4.35 -5.10
C ARG A 48 8.77 -4.49 -6.24
N CYS A 49 7.75 -5.32 -6.03
CA CYS A 49 6.66 -5.40 -7.00
C CYS A 49 5.60 -4.34 -6.73
N GLY A 50 4.81 -4.01 -7.76
CA GLY A 50 3.77 -3.00 -7.66
C GLY A 50 2.73 -3.29 -6.58
N LYS A 51 2.36 -4.56 -6.41
CA LYS A 51 1.47 -5.00 -5.32
C LYS A 51 2.07 -4.69 -3.95
N SER A 52 3.38 -4.94 -3.77
CA SER A 52 4.07 -4.65 -2.50
C SER A 52 4.09 -3.15 -2.21
N CYS A 53 4.46 -2.32 -3.18
CA CYS A 53 4.45 -0.87 -3.04
C CYS A 53 3.06 -0.33 -2.69
N ARG A 54 2.01 -0.80 -3.38
CA ARG A 54 0.62 -0.40 -3.08
C ARG A 54 0.23 -0.74 -1.64
N LEU A 55 0.46 -1.98 -1.22
CA LEU A 55 0.11 -2.42 0.13
C LEU A 55 0.91 -1.67 1.19
N ARG A 56 2.20 -1.41 0.93
CA ARG A 56 3.04 -0.64 1.86
C ARG A 56 2.51 0.78 2.05
N TRP A 57 2.20 1.46 0.95
CA TRP A 57 1.63 2.81 1.00
C TRP A 57 0.29 2.83 1.73
N VAL A 58 -0.69 2.07 1.25
CA VAL A 58 -2.08 2.11 1.73
C VAL A 58 -2.23 1.68 3.19
N ASN A 59 -1.38 0.74 3.65
CA ASN A 59 -1.53 0.19 5.00
C ASN A 59 -0.57 0.80 6.03
N TYR A 60 0.53 1.45 5.61
CA TYR A 60 1.55 1.91 6.55
C TYR A 60 2.03 3.35 6.35
N LEU A 61 2.22 3.82 5.12
CA LEU A 61 2.92 5.09 4.86
C LEU A 61 1.99 6.26 4.54
N ARG A 62 0.74 5.99 4.15
CA ARG A 62 -0.21 7.04 3.79
C ARG A 62 -0.49 7.94 5.04
N PRO A 63 -0.37 9.28 4.93
CA PRO A 63 -0.42 10.18 6.10
C PRO A 63 -1.73 10.17 6.89
N ASP A 64 -2.84 9.80 6.25
CA ASP A 64 -4.19 9.80 6.84
C ASP A 64 -4.53 8.50 7.59
N ILE A 65 -3.58 7.58 7.71
CA ILE A 65 -3.75 6.35 8.49
C ILE A 65 -3.70 6.70 9.98
N LYS A 66 -4.85 6.64 10.64
CA LYS A 66 -4.93 6.71 12.11
C LYS A 66 -4.35 5.44 12.72
N ARG A 67 -3.40 5.59 13.65
CA ARG A 67 -2.80 4.50 14.43
C ARG A 67 -3.27 4.59 15.88
N GLY A 68 -3.62 3.45 16.47
CA GLY A 68 -4.06 3.36 17.86
C GLY A 68 -5.39 2.63 17.99
N ASN A 69 -5.97 2.71 19.19
CA ASN A 69 -7.26 2.11 19.47
C ASN A 69 -8.39 2.96 18.87
N PHE A 70 -9.47 2.30 18.47
CA PHE A 70 -10.70 2.98 18.08
C PHE A 70 -11.32 3.69 19.28
N THR A 71 -11.86 4.88 19.05
CA THR A 71 -12.76 5.55 20.00
C THR A 71 -14.06 4.77 20.13
N ARG A 72 -14.81 4.98 21.22
CA ARG A 72 -16.11 4.32 21.43
C ARG A 72 -17.07 4.62 20.27
N GLU A 73 -17.09 5.86 19.81
CA GLU A 73 -17.94 6.32 18.71
C GLU A 73 -17.54 5.64 17.38
N GLU A 74 -16.23 5.45 17.13
CA GLU A 74 -15.74 4.68 15.98
C GLU A 74 -16.13 3.20 16.09
N GLN A 75 -16.02 2.59 17.27
CA GLN A 75 -16.42 1.20 17.51
C GLN A 75 -17.92 0.98 17.25
N GLU A 76 -18.77 1.84 17.82
CA GLU A 76 -20.22 1.78 17.60
C GLU A 76 -20.57 1.95 16.12
N THR A 77 -19.88 2.85 15.43
CA THR A 77 -20.06 3.07 13.99
C THR A 77 -19.67 1.83 13.18
N ILE A 78 -18.54 1.19 13.51
CA ILE A 78 -18.07 -0.04 12.86
C ILE A 78 -19.10 -1.16 13.04
N ILE A 79 -19.56 -1.38 14.28
CA ILE A 79 -20.55 -2.43 14.58
C ILE A 79 -21.87 -2.18 13.84
N ARG A 80 -22.36 -0.94 13.85
CA ARG A 80 -23.59 -0.56 13.16
C ARG A 80 -23.48 -0.78 11.65
N LEU A 81 -22.40 -0.31 11.04
CA LEU A 81 -22.19 -0.44 9.59
C LEU A 81 -22.00 -1.90 9.19
N HIS A 82 -21.28 -2.69 9.99
CA HIS A 82 -21.13 -4.13 9.78
C HIS A 82 -22.47 -4.87 9.85
N GLY A 83 -23.32 -4.55 10.84
CA GLY A 83 -24.66 -5.12 10.93
C GLY A 83 -25.54 -4.80 9.72
N MET A 84 -25.39 -3.61 9.12
CA MET A 84 -26.16 -3.18 7.96
C MET A 84 -25.63 -3.73 6.62
N LEU A 85 -24.30 -3.85 6.46
CA LEU A 85 -23.65 -4.13 5.18
C LEU A 85 -22.98 -5.51 5.10
N GLY A 86 -22.70 -6.14 6.24
CA GLY A 86 -21.93 -7.36 6.35
C GLY A 86 -20.44 -7.15 6.04
N ASN A 87 -19.74 -8.23 5.65
CA ASN A 87 -18.31 -8.24 5.31
C ASN A 87 -18.02 -7.73 3.87
N ARG A 88 -18.70 -6.65 3.47
CA ARG A 88 -18.58 -6.07 2.13
C ARG A 88 -17.62 -4.90 2.10
#